data_AF-A0A1A3QN49-F1
#
_entry.id   AF-A0A1A3QN49-F1
#
_cell.length_a   1.000
_cell.length_b   1.000
_cell.length_c   1.000
_cell.angle_alpha   90.00
_cell.angle_beta   90.00
_cell.angle_gamma   90.00
#
_symmetry.space_group_name_H-M   'P 1'
#
loop_
_entity.id
_entity.type
_entity.pdbx_description
1 polymer ?
#
loop_
_entity_poly.entity_id
_entity_poly.type
_entity_poly.pdbx_seq_one_letter_code
_entity_poly.pdbx_strand_id
1 'polypeptide(L)'
;MMVTMPASAAGLCEFVDASPSPFHACATAAARLAEAGYAEVAETDRWPDRPGRYFVVRAGSLVAWNSDGPDGPFRIVGAHTDSPNLRVKQRPDRSVAGWRVVALEPYGGAWLNSWLDRDLGISGRLSIREGGGVGQRLVRIDDPILRVPQLAIHLAEDRKSVTLDPQRHVNAVWGVGEQRGSFLDYVAERAGVAAADVLSADLMTHDLTPSTVIGADASLLSAPRLDNQASCYAGLEALVAAEPAGFLPVLVLFDHEEVGSTSDRGAQSNLLGTVLERIVLAAGGDREDFLRRLPVSLLASADMAHATHPNYPERHEPGHLIEVNAGPVLKVHPNLRYATDGPTAAAFELACRQAGVGLQRYEHRADLPCGSTIGPLASARTGIPTVDVGAPQLAMHSARELMGAHDVAAYSAALQAFLSPR
;
A
#
# COMPACT_ATOMS: atom_id res chain seq x y z
N MET A 1 12.72 -24.03 15.28
CA MET A 1 11.39 -23.52 14.89
C MET A 1 11.27 -22.11 15.46
N MET A 2 11.50 -21.09 14.65
CA MET A 2 11.09 -19.73 15.03
C MET A 2 9.56 -19.74 15.05
N VAL A 3 8.99 -19.46 16.22
CA VAL A 3 7.57 -19.16 16.33
C VAL A 3 7.35 -17.92 15.47
N THR A 4 6.62 -18.03 14.37
CA THR A 4 6.16 -16.88 13.58
C THR A 4 5.38 -15.99 14.53
N MET A 5 5.96 -14.84 14.89
CA MET A 5 5.28 -13.85 15.71
C MET A 5 4.04 -13.40 14.93
N PRO A 6 2.83 -13.41 15.52
CA PRO A 6 1.66 -12.89 14.85
C PRO A 6 1.89 -11.40 14.51
N ALA A 7 1.27 -10.93 13.41
CA ALA A 7 1.29 -9.52 13.06
C ALA A 7 0.95 -8.66 14.29
N SER A 8 1.78 -7.68 14.59
CA SER A 8 1.61 -6.79 15.74
C SER A 8 1.58 -5.33 15.31
N ALA A 9 0.98 -4.48 16.14
CA ALA A 9 0.97 -3.03 15.98
C ALA A 9 2.39 -2.45 15.90
N ALA A 10 3.30 -2.91 16.75
CA ALA A 10 4.71 -2.49 16.71
C ALA A 10 5.38 -2.90 15.38
N GLY A 11 5.17 -4.14 14.92
CA GLY A 11 5.71 -4.59 13.65
C GLY A 11 5.14 -3.84 12.44
N LEU A 12 3.87 -3.37 12.51
CA LEU A 12 3.30 -2.48 11.51
C LEU A 12 4.00 -1.11 11.51
N CYS A 13 4.24 -0.52 12.69
CA CYS A 13 5.01 0.73 12.79
C CYS A 13 6.40 0.58 12.16
N GLU A 14 7.11 -0.51 12.47
CA GLU A 14 8.43 -0.80 11.87
C GLU A 14 8.35 -0.96 10.36
N PHE A 15 7.35 -1.67 9.85
CA PHE A 15 7.13 -1.85 8.41
C PHE A 15 6.89 -0.51 7.71
N VAL A 16 6.01 0.32 8.27
CA VAL A 16 5.67 1.63 7.71
C VAL A 16 6.86 2.59 7.74
N ASP A 17 7.59 2.65 8.85
CA ASP A 17 8.75 3.52 9.01
C ASP A 17 9.94 3.06 8.13
N ALA A 18 10.02 1.77 7.82
CA ALA A 18 10.96 1.23 6.83
C ALA A 18 10.56 1.58 5.37
N SER A 19 9.30 1.93 5.13
CA SER A 19 8.67 1.94 3.80
C SER A 19 8.12 3.32 3.39
N PRO A 20 8.95 4.38 3.28
CA PRO A 20 8.46 5.73 2.96
C PRO A 20 7.97 5.90 1.51
N SER A 21 8.19 4.92 0.63
CA SER A 21 7.71 4.91 -0.76
C SER A 21 7.30 3.51 -1.21
N PRO A 22 6.57 3.36 -2.35
CA PRO A 22 6.22 2.06 -2.92
C PRO A 22 7.42 1.13 -3.15
N PHE A 23 8.52 1.71 -3.63
CA PHE A 23 9.79 0.98 -3.83
C PHE A 23 10.38 0.45 -2.53
N HIS A 24 10.31 1.22 -1.45
CA HIS A 24 10.78 0.78 -0.13
C HIS A 24 9.81 -0.23 0.49
N ALA A 25 8.50 -0.09 0.29
CA ALA A 25 7.52 -1.09 0.70
C ALA A 25 7.81 -2.46 0.07
N CYS A 26 8.11 -2.50 -1.23
CA CYS A 26 8.54 -3.72 -1.91
C CYS A 26 9.88 -4.25 -1.38
N ALA A 27 10.87 -3.38 -1.16
CA ALA A 27 12.17 -3.79 -0.61
C ALA A 27 12.03 -4.40 0.81
N THR A 28 11.23 -3.76 1.68
CA THR A 28 10.92 -4.25 3.03
C THR A 28 10.19 -5.59 2.98
N ALA A 29 9.17 -5.72 2.12
CA ALA A 29 8.43 -6.97 1.96
C ALA A 29 9.32 -8.10 1.40
N ALA A 30 10.15 -7.81 0.39
CA ALA A 30 11.11 -8.76 -0.17
C ALA A 30 12.13 -9.23 0.86
N ALA A 31 12.65 -8.34 1.71
CA ALA A 31 13.56 -8.71 2.79
C ALA A 31 12.89 -9.67 3.79
N ARG A 32 11.66 -9.36 4.24
CA ARG A 32 10.89 -10.25 5.14
C ARG A 32 10.56 -11.60 4.49
N LEU A 33 10.21 -11.61 3.20
CA LEU A 33 9.98 -12.84 2.44
C LEU A 33 11.25 -13.70 2.36
N ALA A 34 12.40 -13.09 2.08
CA ALA A 34 13.69 -13.78 2.04
C ALA A 34 14.07 -14.37 3.41
N GLU A 35 13.86 -13.64 4.50
CA GLU A 35 14.03 -14.14 5.87
C GLU A 35 13.11 -15.32 6.18
N ALA A 36 11.90 -15.34 5.61
CA ALA A 36 10.94 -16.44 5.69
C ALA A 36 11.21 -17.60 4.69
N GLY A 37 12.33 -17.56 3.97
CA GLY A 37 12.77 -18.62 3.06
C GLY A 37 12.16 -18.56 1.65
N TYR A 38 11.53 -17.45 1.27
CA TYR A 38 11.10 -17.23 -0.11
C TYR A 38 12.30 -16.81 -0.97
N ALA A 39 12.37 -17.32 -2.21
CA ALA A 39 13.39 -16.94 -3.17
C ALA A 39 12.86 -15.94 -4.21
N GLU A 40 13.59 -14.86 -4.44
CA GLU A 40 13.30 -13.96 -5.56
C GLU A 40 13.55 -14.69 -6.89
N VAL A 41 12.63 -14.55 -7.83
CA VAL A 41 12.81 -14.99 -9.21
C VAL A 41 12.65 -13.80 -10.14
N ALA A 42 13.45 -13.73 -11.19
CA ALA A 42 13.33 -12.65 -12.17
C ALA A 42 12.18 -12.94 -13.15
N GLU A 43 11.45 -11.89 -13.53
CA GLU A 43 10.41 -12.01 -14.55
C GLU A 43 10.99 -12.35 -15.94
N THR A 44 12.25 -12.02 -16.19
CA THR A 44 12.94 -12.30 -17.46
C THR A 44 13.45 -13.74 -17.58
N ASP A 45 13.53 -14.46 -16.46
CA ASP A 45 14.12 -15.79 -16.42
C ASP A 45 13.06 -16.88 -16.53
N ARG A 46 13.49 -18.09 -16.89
CA ARG A 46 12.65 -19.28 -16.72
C ARG A 46 12.47 -19.55 -15.22
N TRP A 47 11.24 -19.80 -14.78
CA TRP A 47 10.95 -20.02 -13.37
C TRP A 47 11.22 -21.47 -12.94
N PRO A 48 11.52 -21.70 -11.64
CA PRO A 48 11.76 -23.03 -11.11
C PRO A 48 10.56 -23.96 -11.33
N ASP A 49 10.84 -25.20 -11.70
CA ASP A 49 9.86 -26.27 -11.94
C ASP A 49 9.50 -27.08 -10.68
N ARG A 50 10.12 -26.73 -9.54
CA ARG A 50 9.90 -27.38 -8.26
C ARG A 50 9.01 -26.54 -7.34
N PRO A 51 8.11 -27.18 -6.57
CA PRO A 51 7.45 -26.58 -5.41
C PRO A 51 8.43 -25.78 -4.54
N GLY A 52 7.95 -24.65 -4.05
CA GLY A 52 8.73 -23.73 -3.24
C GLY A 52 8.00 -22.45 -2.91
N ARG A 53 8.73 -21.57 -2.23
CA ARG A 53 8.28 -20.23 -1.85
C ARG A 53 9.03 -19.22 -2.70
N TYR A 54 8.31 -18.41 -3.46
CA TYR A 54 8.92 -17.52 -4.43
C TYR A 54 8.25 -16.16 -4.45
N PHE A 55 8.97 -15.15 -4.93
CA PHE A 55 8.39 -13.84 -5.22
C PHE A 55 9.06 -13.17 -6.41
N VAL A 56 8.36 -12.23 -7.01
CA VAL A 56 8.86 -11.32 -8.05
C VAL A 56 8.65 -9.89 -7.60
N VAL A 57 9.57 -9.00 -7.96
CA VAL A 57 9.43 -7.56 -7.75
C VAL A 57 9.41 -6.84 -9.09
N ARG A 58 8.38 -6.01 -9.30
CA ARG A 58 8.26 -5.09 -10.44
C ARG A 58 8.18 -3.67 -9.91
N ALA A 59 9.34 -3.11 -9.61
CA ALA A 59 9.50 -1.75 -9.09
C ALA A 59 8.68 -1.48 -7.80
N GLY A 60 7.49 -0.87 -7.92
CA GLY A 60 6.60 -0.60 -6.78
C GLY A 60 5.60 -1.72 -6.49
N SER A 61 5.60 -2.81 -7.27
CA SER A 61 4.72 -3.97 -7.08
C SER A 61 5.48 -5.24 -6.75
N LEU A 62 4.84 -6.16 -6.04
CA LEU A 62 5.42 -7.45 -5.65
C LEU A 62 4.35 -8.54 -5.76
N VAL A 63 4.70 -9.73 -6.26
CA VAL A 63 3.84 -10.92 -6.17
C VAL A 63 4.62 -12.05 -5.52
N ALA A 64 4.09 -12.62 -4.45
CA ALA A 64 4.69 -13.75 -3.73
C ALA A 64 3.71 -14.92 -3.67
N TRP A 65 4.22 -16.14 -3.66
CA TRP A 65 3.39 -17.34 -3.56
C TRP A 65 4.10 -18.47 -2.82
N ASN A 66 3.30 -19.31 -2.18
CA ASN A 66 3.76 -20.53 -1.50
C ASN A 66 3.19 -21.76 -2.21
N SER A 67 4.08 -22.51 -2.85
CA SER A 67 3.72 -23.75 -3.57
C SER A 67 4.22 -25.02 -2.87
N ASP A 68 4.63 -24.95 -1.60
CA ASP A 68 5.10 -26.13 -0.83
C ASP A 68 4.00 -27.18 -0.58
N GLY A 69 2.73 -26.82 -0.72
CA GLY A 69 1.58 -27.71 -0.53
C GLY A 69 1.11 -28.42 -1.79
N PRO A 70 -0.01 -29.16 -1.71
CA PRO A 70 -0.64 -29.75 -2.88
C PRO A 70 -1.09 -28.66 -3.85
N ASP A 71 -0.99 -28.99 -5.13
CA ASP A 71 -1.49 -28.13 -6.19
C ASP A 71 -3.01 -27.92 -6.08
N GLY A 72 -3.49 -26.72 -6.42
CA GLY A 72 -4.88 -26.36 -6.19
C GLY A 72 -5.26 -24.97 -6.72
N PRO A 73 -6.51 -24.53 -6.46
CA PRO A 73 -6.96 -23.18 -6.77
C PRO A 73 -6.16 -22.13 -6.00
N PHE A 74 -6.14 -20.91 -6.52
CA PHE A 74 -5.47 -19.81 -5.85
C PHE A 74 -6.32 -19.25 -4.71
N ARG A 75 -5.67 -18.94 -3.59
CA ARG A 75 -6.18 -18.03 -2.56
C ARG A 75 -5.28 -16.81 -2.55
N ILE A 76 -5.82 -15.68 -2.96
CA ILE A 76 -5.02 -14.49 -3.25
C ILE A 76 -5.41 -13.39 -2.27
N VAL A 77 -4.43 -12.79 -1.60
CA VAL A 77 -4.59 -11.49 -0.95
C VAL A 77 -3.99 -10.43 -1.86
N GLY A 78 -4.78 -9.43 -2.24
CA GLY A 78 -4.33 -8.28 -3.01
C GLY A 78 -4.36 -7.02 -2.16
N ALA A 79 -3.29 -6.23 -2.16
CA ALA A 79 -3.22 -4.90 -1.52
C ALA A 79 -2.47 -3.92 -2.44
N HIS A 80 -2.23 -2.68 -2.00
CA HIS A 80 -1.38 -1.74 -2.72
C HIS A 80 -0.34 -1.04 -1.85
N THR A 81 0.83 -0.79 -2.44
CA THR A 81 2.04 -0.27 -1.79
C THR A 81 2.11 1.26 -1.78
N ASP A 82 1.34 1.91 -2.65
CA ASP A 82 1.30 3.35 -2.77
C ASP A 82 0.26 3.99 -1.85
N SER A 83 0.54 5.24 -1.52
CA SER A 83 -0.28 6.09 -0.66
C SER A 83 -0.21 7.52 -1.17
N PRO A 84 -1.21 8.37 -0.90
CA PRO A 84 -1.20 9.75 -1.34
C PRO A 84 -0.05 10.54 -0.72
N ASN A 85 0.65 11.35 -1.51
CA ASN A 85 1.78 12.16 -1.06
C ASN A 85 2.06 13.35 -1.98
N LEU A 86 3.13 14.09 -1.72
CA LEU A 86 3.63 15.13 -2.60
C LEU A 86 4.90 14.64 -3.32
N ARG A 87 4.85 14.56 -4.65
CA ARG A 87 5.96 14.10 -5.50
C ARG A 87 6.75 15.27 -6.06
N VAL A 88 8.05 15.08 -6.23
CA VAL A 88 8.96 16.09 -6.78
C VAL A 88 8.71 16.23 -8.29
N LYS A 89 8.50 17.45 -8.78
CA LYS A 89 8.36 17.71 -10.22
C LYS A 89 9.70 17.49 -10.94
N GLN A 90 9.65 17.16 -12.23
CA GLN A 90 10.83 16.90 -13.07
C GLN A 90 11.80 18.09 -13.21
N ARG A 91 11.31 19.32 -12.99
CA ARG A 91 12.13 20.54 -12.88
C ARG A 91 11.75 21.25 -11.57
N PRO A 92 12.29 20.78 -10.43
CA PRO A 92 11.76 21.17 -9.13
C PRO A 92 12.29 22.53 -8.66
N ASP A 93 13.48 22.95 -9.10
CA ASP A 93 14.17 24.09 -8.51
C ASP A 93 13.51 25.42 -8.87
N ARG A 94 13.08 26.14 -7.83
CA ARG A 94 12.51 27.48 -7.90
C ARG A 94 13.16 28.40 -6.88
N SER A 95 13.09 29.70 -7.13
CA SER A 95 13.36 30.73 -6.13
C SER A 95 12.27 31.79 -6.16
N VAL A 96 11.87 32.27 -5.00
CA VAL A 96 10.83 33.31 -4.83
C VAL A 96 11.02 34.01 -3.50
N ALA A 97 11.00 35.35 -3.50
CA ALA A 97 11.07 36.18 -2.29
C ALA A 97 12.26 35.82 -1.35
N GLY A 98 13.43 35.55 -1.91
CA GLY A 98 14.62 35.15 -1.13
C GLY A 98 14.60 33.71 -0.61
N TRP A 99 13.62 32.89 -1.00
CA TRP A 99 13.53 31.47 -0.65
C TRP A 99 13.88 30.57 -1.83
N ARG A 100 14.55 29.46 -1.53
CA ARG A 100 14.69 28.33 -2.43
C ARG A 100 13.54 27.36 -2.18
N VAL A 101 12.92 26.93 -3.27
CA VAL A 101 11.69 26.14 -3.25
C VAL A 101 11.84 24.92 -4.15
N VAL A 102 11.33 23.79 -3.68
CA VAL A 102 11.17 22.56 -4.45
C VAL A 102 9.72 22.48 -4.90
N ALA A 103 9.50 22.42 -6.21
CA ALA A 103 8.18 22.29 -6.77
C ALA A 103 7.66 20.86 -6.60
N LEU A 104 6.48 20.74 -5.98
CA LEU A 104 5.84 19.47 -5.69
C LEU A 104 4.49 19.34 -6.42
N GLU A 105 4.07 18.10 -6.64
CA GLU A 105 2.82 17.69 -7.28
C GLU A 105 2.09 16.73 -6.34
N PRO A 106 0.80 16.92 -6.04
CA PRO A 106 0.05 15.90 -5.33
C PRO A 106 -0.06 14.62 -6.15
N TYR A 107 0.11 13.50 -5.45
CA TYR A 107 -0.14 12.17 -5.95
C TYR A 107 -1.30 11.55 -5.17
N GLY A 108 -2.26 10.97 -5.88
CA GLY A 108 -3.47 10.41 -5.27
C GLY A 108 -4.40 11.47 -4.68
N GLY A 109 -5.40 11.01 -3.92
CA GLY A 109 -6.37 11.85 -3.22
C GLY A 109 -5.85 12.47 -1.93
N ALA A 110 -4.63 13.03 -1.94
CA ALA A 110 -3.94 13.50 -0.73
C ALA A 110 -4.71 14.62 -0.01
N TRP A 111 -4.87 14.48 1.31
CA TRP A 111 -5.45 15.54 2.14
C TRP A 111 -4.44 16.66 2.37
N LEU A 112 -4.34 17.58 1.41
CA LEU A 112 -3.24 18.55 1.30
C LEU A 112 -2.99 19.38 2.56
N ASN A 113 -4.04 19.73 3.30
CA ASN A 113 -3.92 20.48 4.55
C ASN A 113 -3.13 19.71 5.62
N SER A 114 -3.19 18.37 5.61
CA SER A 114 -2.43 17.53 6.55
C SER A 114 -0.92 17.51 6.25
N TRP A 115 -0.50 17.90 5.04
CA TRP A 115 0.91 17.98 4.62
C TRP A 115 1.57 19.32 4.93
N LEU A 116 0.79 20.32 5.36
CA LEU A 116 1.33 21.60 5.81
C LEU A 116 2.09 21.42 7.11
N ASP A 117 3.13 22.22 7.30
CA ASP A 117 3.83 22.38 8.57
C ASP A 117 4.41 21.09 9.19
N ARG A 118 4.71 20.11 8.33
CA ARG A 118 5.49 18.92 8.68
C ARG A 118 6.95 19.07 8.29
N ASP A 119 7.80 18.39 9.05
CA ASP A 119 9.19 18.20 8.67
C ASP A 119 9.27 16.98 7.76
N LEU A 120 9.66 17.22 6.51
CA LEU A 120 9.59 16.24 5.44
C LEU A 120 10.98 15.82 4.99
N GLY A 121 11.16 14.51 4.89
CA GLY A 121 12.27 13.87 4.19
C GLY A 121 11.94 13.62 2.72
N ILE A 122 12.85 12.93 2.03
CA ILE A 122 12.69 12.48 0.65
C ILE A 122 12.97 10.99 0.52
N SER A 123 12.10 10.30 -0.19
CA SER A 123 12.28 8.91 -0.56
C SER A 123 11.97 8.68 -2.04
N GLY A 124 12.42 7.56 -2.58
CA GLY A 124 12.14 7.17 -3.95
C GLY A 124 13.28 6.41 -4.60
N ARG A 125 13.53 6.70 -5.88
CA ARG A 125 14.65 6.11 -6.63
C ARG A 125 15.22 7.08 -7.68
N LEU A 126 16.49 6.86 -8.00
CA LEU A 126 17.18 7.45 -9.14
C LEU A 126 17.36 6.40 -10.23
N SER A 127 17.09 6.77 -11.48
CA SER A 127 17.54 6.03 -12.66
C SER A 127 18.89 6.57 -13.07
N ILE A 128 19.92 5.71 -13.08
CA ILE A 128 21.31 6.11 -13.27
C ILE A 128 21.94 5.41 -14.46
N ARG A 129 22.88 6.06 -15.12
CA ARG A 129 23.70 5.44 -16.16
C ARG A 129 24.65 4.43 -15.50
N GLU A 130 24.53 3.16 -15.89
CA GLU A 130 25.44 2.09 -15.45
C GLU A 130 26.01 1.37 -16.68
N GLY A 131 27.29 1.64 -16.98
CA GLY A 131 27.93 1.14 -18.20
C GLY A 131 27.17 1.58 -19.45
N GLY A 132 26.69 0.61 -20.23
CA GLY A 132 25.86 0.84 -21.42
C GLY A 132 24.34 0.85 -21.16
N GLY A 133 23.90 0.69 -19.91
CA GLY A 133 22.49 0.53 -19.53
C GLY A 133 22.03 1.53 -18.47
N VAL A 134 20.86 1.23 -17.89
CA VAL A 134 20.23 2.02 -16.83
C VAL A 134 20.08 1.17 -15.59
N GLY A 135 20.73 1.58 -14.50
CA GLY A 135 20.56 1.04 -13.16
C GLY A 135 19.54 1.83 -12.34
N GLN A 136 19.15 1.28 -11.19
CA GLN A 136 18.26 1.92 -10.24
C GLN A 136 18.91 2.01 -8.86
N ARG A 137 18.84 3.17 -8.22
CA ARG A 137 19.33 3.39 -6.86
C ARG A 137 18.17 3.87 -5.99
N LEU A 138 17.84 3.14 -4.93
CA LEU A 138 16.90 3.60 -3.91
C LEU A 138 17.48 4.80 -3.15
N VAL A 139 16.61 5.75 -2.82
CA VAL A 139 16.93 6.95 -2.08
C VAL A 139 16.04 7.04 -0.86
N ARG A 140 16.65 7.26 0.29
CA ARG A 140 15.97 7.61 1.54
C ARG A 140 16.82 8.63 2.29
N ILE A 141 16.26 9.82 2.47
CA ILE A 141 16.86 10.93 3.20
C ILE A 141 15.88 11.28 4.33
N ASP A 142 16.23 10.89 5.55
CA ASP A 142 15.44 11.14 6.76
C ASP A 142 15.86 12.42 7.50
N ASP A 143 16.50 13.34 6.78
CA ASP A 143 16.80 14.68 7.28
C ASP A 143 15.61 15.62 7.01
N PRO A 144 15.28 16.57 7.92
CA PRO A 144 14.18 17.52 7.76
C PRO A 144 14.53 18.63 6.77
N ILE A 145 14.58 18.28 5.48
CA ILE A 145 15.07 19.15 4.41
C ILE A 145 13.96 19.93 3.71
N LEU A 146 12.69 19.53 3.91
CA LEU A 146 11.54 20.13 3.25
C LEU A 146 10.45 20.48 4.25
N ARG A 147 9.77 21.61 3.99
CA ARG A 147 8.57 22.00 4.72
C ARG A 147 7.61 22.74 3.79
N VAL A 148 6.32 22.46 3.88
CA VAL A 148 5.27 23.21 3.18
C VAL A 148 4.61 24.16 4.20
N PRO A 149 5.00 25.45 4.26
CA PRO A 149 4.52 26.34 5.31
C PRO A 149 3.07 26.78 5.08
N GLN A 150 2.22 26.71 6.11
CA GLN A 150 0.88 27.28 6.04
C GLN A 150 0.94 28.81 6.05
N LEU A 151 0.05 29.46 5.29
CA LEU A 151 -0.13 30.91 5.37
C LEU A 151 -0.64 31.29 6.77
N ALA A 152 0.01 32.29 7.39
CA ALA A 152 -0.39 32.78 8.70
C ALA A 152 -1.85 33.26 8.71
N ILE A 153 -2.60 32.88 9.75
CA ILE A 153 -4.04 33.20 9.91
C ILE A 153 -4.36 34.71 9.79
N HIS A 154 -3.41 35.57 10.16
CA HIS A 154 -3.56 37.04 10.08
C HIS A 154 -3.64 37.54 8.63
N LEU A 155 -3.09 36.77 7.68
CA LEU A 155 -3.05 37.08 6.25
C LEU A 155 -4.09 36.27 5.45
N ALA A 156 -4.77 35.31 6.08
CA ALA A 156 -5.77 34.48 5.44
C ALA A 156 -7.05 35.29 5.15
N GLU A 157 -7.56 35.17 3.93
CA GLU A 157 -8.83 35.79 3.51
C GLU A 157 -10.01 35.16 4.26
N ASP A 158 -10.09 33.82 4.28
CA ASP A 158 -11.00 33.07 5.13
C ASP A 158 -10.24 32.41 6.28
N ARG A 159 -10.63 32.72 7.52
CA ARG A 159 -10.04 32.14 8.74
C ARG A 159 -10.75 30.87 9.19
N LYS A 160 -11.88 30.52 8.59
CA LYS A 160 -12.70 29.35 8.95
C LYS A 160 -12.37 28.12 8.12
N SER A 161 -11.75 28.30 6.95
CA SER A 161 -11.40 27.21 6.04
C SER A 161 -10.00 27.37 5.47
N VAL A 162 -9.36 26.24 5.16
CA VAL A 162 -8.08 26.19 4.45
C VAL A 162 -8.32 25.60 3.07
N THR A 163 -8.27 26.45 2.05
CA THR A 163 -8.36 26.02 0.64
C THR A 163 -7.00 26.19 -0.02
N LEU A 164 -6.41 25.07 -0.45
CA LEU A 164 -5.07 25.05 -1.05
C LEU A 164 -5.19 24.92 -2.57
N ASP A 165 -4.48 25.79 -3.30
CA ASP A 165 -4.24 25.62 -4.73
C ASP A 165 -3.09 24.60 -4.89
N PRO A 166 -3.35 23.41 -5.47
CA PRO A 166 -2.33 22.36 -5.65
C PRO A 166 -1.11 22.79 -6.46
N GLN A 167 -1.22 23.77 -7.35
CA GLN A 167 -0.11 24.25 -8.16
C GLN A 167 0.75 25.28 -7.40
N ARG A 168 0.14 26.03 -6.48
CA ARG A 168 0.78 27.20 -5.86
C ARG A 168 1.20 26.96 -4.41
N HIS A 169 0.33 26.32 -3.62
CA HIS A 169 0.42 26.34 -2.15
C HIS A 169 1.07 25.09 -1.53
N VAL A 170 1.47 24.10 -2.35
CA VAL A 170 2.10 22.85 -1.87
C VAL A 170 3.59 22.75 -2.16
N ASN A 171 4.19 23.80 -2.74
CA ASN A 171 5.63 23.81 -2.97
C ASN A 171 6.37 23.92 -1.63
N ALA A 172 7.46 23.16 -1.46
CA ALA A 172 8.18 23.10 -0.20
C ALA A 172 9.36 24.07 -0.18
N VAL A 173 9.57 24.75 0.95
CA VAL A 173 10.82 25.48 1.22
C VAL A 173 11.91 24.48 1.59
N TRP A 174 13.12 24.70 1.07
CA TRP A 174 14.30 23.87 1.41
C TRP A 174 15.55 24.68 1.72
N GLY A 175 15.46 26.01 1.64
CA GLY A 175 16.55 26.91 2.00
C GLY A 175 16.25 28.36 1.64
N VAL A 176 17.22 29.23 1.90
CA VAL A 176 17.18 30.67 1.58
C VAL A 176 18.23 31.02 0.52
N GLY A 177 17.93 32.03 -0.30
CA GLY A 177 18.81 32.57 -1.33
C GLY A 177 18.12 32.87 -2.66
N GLU A 178 18.67 33.83 -3.41
CA GLU A 178 18.15 34.27 -4.72
C GLU A 178 18.42 33.25 -5.85
N GLN A 179 19.56 32.55 -5.77
CA GLN A 179 19.94 31.51 -6.70
C GLN A 179 19.16 30.23 -6.41
N ARG A 180 18.59 29.63 -7.47
CA ARG A 180 18.02 28.28 -7.41
C ARG A 180 19.10 27.32 -6.93
N GLY A 181 18.75 26.42 -6.01
CA GLY A 181 19.63 25.30 -5.69
C GLY A 181 19.58 24.24 -6.80
N SER A 182 20.28 23.14 -6.58
CA SER A 182 20.17 21.94 -7.42
C SER A 182 19.72 20.78 -6.55
N PHE A 183 18.40 20.61 -6.45
CA PHE A 183 17.80 19.63 -5.56
C PHE A 183 18.14 18.19 -5.98
N LEU A 184 18.13 17.90 -7.28
CA LEU A 184 18.50 16.56 -7.77
C LEU A 184 19.98 16.25 -7.53
N ASP A 185 20.89 17.22 -7.66
CA ASP A 185 22.31 17.00 -7.35
C ASP A 185 22.51 16.73 -5.86
N TYR A 186 21.80 17.45 -4.99
CA TYR A 186 21.79 17.17 -3.55
C TYR A 186 21.33 15.75 -3.26
N VAL A 187 20.22 15.31 -3.88
CA VAL A 187 19.72 13.94 -3.70
C VAL A 187 20.72 12.90 -4.24
N ALA A 188 21.35 13.16 -5.38
CA ALA A 188 22.36 12.28 -5.97
C ALA A 188 23.57 12.12 -5.05
N GLU A 189 24.10 13.22 -4.50
CA GLU A 189 25.21 13.22 -3.55
C GLU A 189 24.86 12.37 -2.32
N ARG A 190 23.67 12.57 -1.75
CA ARG A 190 23.18 11.80 -0.59
C ARG A 190 22.97 10.31 -0.90
N ALA A 191 22.69 9.97 -2.15
CA ALA A 191 22.58 8.59 -2.63
C ALA A 191 23.94 7.97 -3.02
N GLY A 192 25.05 8.72 -2.91
CA GLY A 192 26.37 8.27 -3.34
C GLY A 192 26.47 8.09 -4.86
N VAL A 193 25.74 8.90 -5.63
CA VAL A 193 25.67 8.88 -7.09
C VAL A 193 26.24 10.19 -7.64
N ALA A 194 27.08 10.13 -8.66
CA ALA A 194 27.52 11.35 -9.34
C ALA A 194 26.35 11.99 -10.10
N ALA A 195 26.15 13.29 -9.92
CA ALA A 195 25.06 14.04 -10.57
C ALA A 195 25.00 13.81 -12.09
N ALA A 196 26.16 13.71 -12.76
CA ALA A 196 26.25 13.48 -14.21
C ALA A 196 25.79 12.08 -14.66
N ASP A 197 25.61 11.13 -13.74
CA ASP A 197 25.08 9.80 -14.00
C ASP A 197 23.57 9.71 -13.76
N VAL A 198 22.94 10.70 -13.12
CA VAL A 198 21.49 10.71 -12.91
C VAL A 198 20.78 11.05 -14.23
N LEU A 199 19.90 10.14 -14.67
CA LEU A 199 19.13 10.28 -15.90
C LEU A 199 17.69 10.74 -15.64
N SER A 200 17.08 10.22 -14.58
CA SER A 200 15.75 10.62 -14.11
C SER A 200 15.55 10.21 -12.65
N ALA A 201 14.47 10.70 -12.05
CA ALA A 201 14.15 10.42 -10.65
C ALA A 201 12.64 10.29 -10.43
N ASP A 202 12.24 9.35 -9.57
CA ASP A 202 10.91 9.23 -9.01
C ASP A 202 11.06 9.50 -7.51
N LEU A 203 10.76 10.74 -7.06
CA LEU A 203 10.98 11.19 -5.68
C LEU A 203 9.68 11.71 -5.06
N MET A 204 9.48 11.41 -3.78
CA MET A 204 8.30 11.77 -3.00
C MET A 204 8.70 12.19 -1.60
N THR A 205 7.91 13.07 -0.99
CA THR A 205 8.11 13.50 0.38
C THR A 205 7.51 12.50 1.35
N HIS A 206 8.13 12.37 2.53
CA HIS A 206 7.58 11.59 3.64
C HIS A 206 7.71 12.35 4.96
N ASP A 207 6.71 12.21 5.83
CA ASP A 207 6.76 12.73 7.21
C ASP A 207 7.83 11.98 8.01
N LEU A 208 8.64 12.73 8.76
CA LEU A 208 9.71 12.21 9.61
C LEU A 208 9.23 11.81 11.01
N THR A 209 7.99 12.14 11.37
CA THR A 209 7.40 11.76 12.64
C THR A 209 7.23 10.22 12.71
N PRO A 210 7.94 9.51 13.61
CA PRO A 210 7.90 8.05 13.66
C PRO A 210 6.49 7.50 13.91
N SER A 211 6.19 6.31 13.39
CA SER A 211 4.94 5.60 13.67
C SER A 211 4.90 5.16 15.13
N THR A 212 3.73 5.20 15.76
CA THR A 212 3.64 4.90 17.20
C THR A 212 2.28 4.36 17.64
N VAL A 213 2.30 3.51 18.67
CA VAL A 213 1.12 3.10 19.42
C VAL A 213 0.80 4.19 20.45
N ILE A 214 -0.43 4.69 20.43
CA ILE A 214 -0.90 5.82 21.23
C ILE A 214 -2.21 5.49 21.97
N GLY A 215 -2.69 6.46 22.75
CA GLY A 215 -3.84 6.30 23.63
C GLY A 215 -3.41 5.98 25.06
N ALA A 216 -4.23 6.36 26.04
CA ALA A 216 -3.92 6.16 27.46
C ALA A 216 -3.74 4.68 27.84
N ASP A 217 -4.31 3.78 27.04
CA ASP A 217 -4.30 2.33 27.17
C ASP A 217 -3.57 1.62 26.02
N ALA A 218 -2.85 2.37 25.16
CA ALA A 218 -2.17 1.83 23.97
C ALA A 218 -3.10 1.11 22.96
N SER A 219 -4.39 1.47 22.92
CA SER A 219 -5.40 0.85 22.04
C SER A 219 -5.38 1.35 20.59
N LEU A 220 -4.58 2.37 20.26
CA LEU A 220 -4.57 3.03 18.96
C LEU A 220 -3.17 3.01 18.34
N LEU A 221 -3.11 3.07 17.01
CA LEU A 221 -1.88 3.19 16.25
C LEU A 221 -1.97 4.39 15.31
N SER A 222 -1.00 5.30 15.38
CA SER A 222 -0.88 6.46 14.50
C SER A 222 0.37 6.38 13.65
N ALA A 223 0.18 6.36 12.34
CA ALA A 223 1.23 6.20 11.36
C ALA A 223 0.83 6.88 10.03
N PRO A 224 1.80 7.32 9.21
CA PRO A 224 1.53 7.67 7.82
C PRO A 224 1.25 6.40 6.99
N ARG A 225 0.56 6.52 5.84
CA ARG A 225 0.48 5.44 4.83
C ARG A 225 -0.14 4.12 5.35
N LEU A 226 -0.97 4.18 6.40
CA LEU A 226 -1.77 3.02 6.80
C LEU A 226 -2.62 2.55 5.62
N ASP A 227 -3.17 3.50 4.88
CA ASP A 227 -3.69 3.29 3.54
C ASP A 227 -2.53 3.23 2.51
N ASN A 228 -2.13 2.08 2.00
CA ASN A 228 -2.60 0.72 2.35
C ASN A 228 -1.47 -0.21 2.82
N GLN A 229 -0.43 0.36 3.43
CA GLN A 229 0.68 -0.44 3.97
C GLN A 229 0.24 -1.33 5.14
N ALA A 230 -0.87 -1.00 5.82
CA ALA A 230 -1.45 -1.87 6.83
C ALA A 230 -1.92 -3.21 6.24
N SER A 231 -2.59 -3.21 5.08
CA SER A 231 -2.98 -4.44 4.39
C SER A 231 -1.79 -5.13 3.73
N CYS A 232 -0.80 -4.38 3.23
CA CYS A 232 0.46 -4.98 2.74
C CYS A 232 1.15 -5.80 3.82
N TYR A 233 1.32 -5.20 5.01
CA TYR A 233 1.91 -5.85 6.16
C TYR A 233 1.07 -7.04 6.64
N ALA A 234 -0.24 -6.85 6.85
CA ALA A 234 -1.11 -7.92 7.32
C ALA A 234 -1.17 -9.12 6.36
N GLY A 235 -1.21 -8.87 5.05
CA GLY A 235 -1.17 -9.88 3.99
C GLY A 235 0.19 -10.58 3.86
N LEU A 236 1.28 -9.85 4.07
CA LEU A 236 2.63 -10.41 4.11
C LEU A 236 2.82 -11.37 5.28
N GLU A 237 2.49 -10.93 6.50
CA GLU A 237 2.58 -11.78 7.69
C GLU A 237 1.64 -12.99 7.58
N ALA A 238 0.45 -12.79 7.01
CA ALA A 238 -0.49 -13.87 6.73
C ALA A 238 0.06 -14.90 5.74
N LEU A 239 0.73 -14.48 4.65
CA LEU A 239 1.35 -15.38 3.68
C LEU A 239 2.53 -16.16 4.29
N VAL A 240 3.36 -15.48 5.08
CA VAL A 240 4.50 -16.10 5.77
C VAL A 240 4.02 -17.18 6.75
N ALA A 241 2.90 -16.94 7.43
CA ALA A 241 2.30 -17.88 8.38
C ALA A 241 1.31 -18.87 7.74
N ALA A 242 1.01 -18.76 6.44
CA ALA A 242 0.07 -19.64 5.77
C ALA A 242 0.66 -21.05 5.61
N GLU A 243 -0.15 -22.06 5.94
CA GLU A 243 0.18 -23.47 5.77
C GLU A 243 -0.69 -24.03 4.63
N PRO A 244 -0.16 -24.14 3.39
CA PRO A 244 -0.98 -24.49 2.23
C PRO A 244 -1.70 -25.84 2.38
N ALA A 245 -3.03 -25.83 2.30
CA ALA A 245 -3.88 -27.02 2.42
C ALA A 245 -4.92 -27.05 1.30
N GLY A 246 -4.57 -27.63 0.15
CA GLY A 246 -5.46 -27.76 -1.01
C GLY A 246 -5.67 -26.48 -1.84
N PHE A 247 -5.06 -25.38 -1.41
CA PHE A 247 -5.03 -24.10 -2.12
C PHE A 247 -3.59 -23.61 -2.21
N LEU A 248 -3.31 -22.78 -3.22
CA LEU A 248 -2.03 -22.11 -3.43
C LEU A 248 -2.14 -20.66 -2.94
N PRO A 249 -1.54 -20.31 -1.77
CA PRO A 249 -1.53 -18.94 -1.25
C PRO A 249 -0.71 -18.01 -2.12
N VAL A 250 -1.27 -16.86 -2.45
CA VAL A 250 -0.63 -15.79 -3.21
C VAL A 250 -0.86 -14.46 -2.52
N LEU A 251 0.18 -13.63 -2.46
CA LEU A 251 0.08 -12.22 -2.11
C LEU A 251 0.44 -11.40 -3.35
N VAL A 252 -0.36 -10.40 -3.67
CA VAL A 252 -0.01 -9.37 -4.65
C VAL A 252 -0.13 -7.99 -4.02
N LEU A 253 0.95 -7.21 -4.11
CA LEU A 253 1.01 -5.83 -3.70
C LEU A 253 1.15 -4.98 -4.97
N PHE A 254 0.12 -4.24 -5.34
CA PHE A 254 0.10 -3.40 -6.53
C PHE A 254 0.62 -1.99 -6.23
N ASP A 255 1.21 -1.32 -7.22
CA ASP A 255 1.46 0.13 -7.20
C ASP A 255 0.31 0.84 -7.92
N HIS A 256 0.28 2.17 -7.82
CA HIS A 256 -0.63 3.05 -8.55
C HIS A 256 -2.13 2.88 -8.29
N GLU A 257 -2.54 2.36 -7.13
CA GLU A 257 -3.96 2.28 -6.78
C GLU A 257 -4.59 3.68 -6.75
N GLU A 258 -3.91 4.61 -6.07
CA GLU A 258 -4.38 5.95 -5.75
C GLU A 258 -4.60 6.85 -6.97
N VAL A 259 -4.14 6.40 -8.14
CA VAL A 259 -4.27 7.09 -9.44
C VAL A 259 -5.03 6.24 -10.46
N GLY A 260 -5.78 5.25 -9.99
CA GLY A 260 -6.73 4.46 -10.78
C GLY A 260 -6.17 3.14 -11.34
N SER A 261 -5.05 2.65 -10.82
CA SER A 261 -4.45 1.34 -11.13
C SER A 261 -4.08 1.08 -12.61
N THR A 262 -4.13 2.11 -13.46
CA THR A 262 -3.91 1.99 -14.90
C THR A 262 -2.42 2.18 -15.22
N SER A 263 -1.62 1.15 -14.97
CA SER A 263 -0.19 1.13 -15.26
C SER A 263 0.28 -0.28 -15.65
N ASP A 264 1.57 -0.44 -15.93
CA ASP A 264 2.21 -1.74 -16.20
C ASP A 264 2.30 -2.66 -14.96
N ARG A 265 1.99 -2.14 -13.77
CA ARG A 265 2.17 -2.84 -12.50
C ARG A 265 1.05 -2.61 -11.48
N GLY A 266 0.02 -1.85 -11.84
CA GLY A 266 -1.18 -1.66 -11.02
C GLY A 266 -2.23 -2.76 -11.24
N ALA A 267 -3.34 -2.70 -10.51
CA ALA A 267 -4.35 -3.76 -10.52
C ALA A 267 -5.05 -3.96 -11.89
N GLN A 268 -5.05 -2.95 -12.77
CA GLN A 268 -5.57 -3.11 -14.14
C GLN A 268 -4.56 -3.70 -15.13
N SER A 269 -3.32 -3.95 -14.70
CA SER A 269 -2.28 -4.56 -15.53
C SER A 269 -2.52 -6.05 -15.74
N ASN A 270 -1.69 -6.68 -16.59
CA ASN A 270 -1.64 -8.13 -16.72
C ASN A 270 -0.71 -8.81 -15.71
N LEU A 271 -0.14 -8.08 -14.74
CA LEU A 271 0.87 -8.60 -13.81
C LEU A 271 0.38 -9.86 -13.09
N LEU A 272 -0.73 -9.77 -12.36
CA LEU A 272 -1.27 -10.90 -11.59
C LEU A 272 -1.59 -12.09 -12.49
N GLY A 273 -2.34 -11.86 -13.58
CA GLY A 273 -2.72 -12.94 -14.51
C GLY A 273 -1.50 -13.64 -15.13
N THR A 274 -0.46 -12.87 -15.49
CA THR A 274 0.80 -13.42 -16.05
C THR A 274 1.55 -14.25 -15.01
N VAL A 275 1.64 -13.78 -13.76
CA VAL A 275 2.31 -14.52 -12.69
C VAL A 275 1.57 -15.82 -12.40
N LEU A 276 0.24 -15.77 -12.22
CA LEU A 276 -0.56 -16.97 -11.92
C LEU A 276 -0.46 -18.02 -13.03
N GLU A 277 -0.52 -17.60 -14.30
CA GLU A 277 -0.33 -18.52 -15.43
C GLU A 277 1.07 -19.14 -15.41
N ARG A 278 2.11 -18.35 -15.16
CA ARG A 278 3.48 -18.85 -15.11
C ARG A 278 3.72 -19.81 -13.96
N ILE A 279 3.04 -19.65 -12.82
CA ILE A 279 3.06 -20.63 -11.72
C ILE A 279 2.55 -21.99 -12.22
N VAL A 280 1.42 -22.01 -12.95
CA VAL A 280 0.85 -23.26 -13.49
C VAL A 280 1.77 -23.89 -14.54
N LEU A 281 2.29 -23.09 -15.47
CA LEU A 281 3.20 -23.56 -16.52
C LEU A 281 4.50 -24.13 -15.94
N ALA A 282 5.06 -23.49 -14.91
CA ALA A 282 6.28 -23.95 -14.26
C ALA A 282 6.06 -25.27 -13.51
N ALA A 283 4.86 -25.48 -12.94
CA ALA A 283 4.47 -26.75 -12.32
C ALA A 283 4.14 -27.87 -13.34
N GLY A 284 4.28 -27.62 -14.64
CA GLY A 284 4.04 -28.61 -15.70
C GLY A 284 2.60 -28.68 -16.21
N GLY A 285 1.71 -27.80 -15.73
CA GLY A 285 0.37 -27.63 -16.30
C GLY A 285 0.40 -26.81 -17.59
N ASP A 286 -0.78 -26.62 -18.18
CA ASP A 286 -0.95 -25.81 -19.39
C ASP A 286 -1.91 -24.61 -19.20
N ARG A 287 -2.22 -23.92 -20.31
CA ARG A 287 -3.15 -22.79 -20.30
C ARG A 287 -4.56 -23.21 -19.89
N GLU A 288 -5.01 -24.40 -20.29
CA GLU A 288 -6.34 -24.89 -19.93
C GLU A 288 -6.42 -25.14 -18.42
N ASP A 289 -5.38 -25.74 -17.83
CA ASP A 289 -5.28 -25.91 -16.37
C ASP A 289 -5.35 -24.57 -15.64
N PHE A 290 -4.64 -23.54 -16.13
CA PHE A 290 -4.72 -22.19 -15.56
C PHE A 290 -6.14 -21.63 -15.64
N LEU A 291 -6.77 -21.68 -16.82
CA LEU A 291 -8.11 -21.13 -17.03
C LEU A 291 -9.18 -21.84 -16.18
N ARG A 292 -9.05 -23.15 -15.96
CA ARG A 292 -9.96 -23.94 -15.11
C ARG A 292 -9.80 -23.62 -13.62
N ARG A 293 -8.62 -23.16 -13.18
CA ARG A 293 -8.38 -22.75 -11.78
C ARG A 293 -9.01 -21.41 -11.44
N LEU A 294 -9.06 -20.47 -12.37
CA LEU A 294 -9.58 -19.11 -12.13
C LEU A 294 -10.98 -19.06 -11.48
N PRO A 295 -12.02 -19.74 -11.99
CA PRO A 295 -13.37 -19.66 -11.43
C PRO A 295 -13.54 -20.31 -10.06
N VAL A 296 -12.60 -21.17 -9.65
CA VAL A 296 -12.60 -21.83 -8.33
C VAL A 296 -11.58 -21.22 -7.35
N SER A 297 -10.84 -20.21 -7.80
CA SER A 297 -9.95 -19.39 -6.98
C SER A 297 -10.72 -18.28 -6.28
N LEU A 298 -10.14 -17.64 -5.26
CA LEU A 298 -10.69 -16.43 -4.64
C LEU A 298 -9.61 -15.37 -4.43
N LEU A 299 -10.01 -14.10 -4.57
CA LEU A 299 -9.19 -12.94 -4.25
C LEU A 299 -9.82 -12.14 -3.10
N ALA A 300 -9.07 -11.90 -2.04
CA ALA A 300 -9.38 -10.90 -1.03
C ALA A 300 -8.67 -9.60 -1.43
N SER A 301 -9.43 -8.64 -1.94
CA SER A 301 -9.02 -7.25 -2.12
C SER A 301 -8.94 -6.59 -0.74
N ALA A 302 -7.74 -6.59 -0.19
CA ALA A 302 -7.39 -6.11 1.13
C ALA A 302 -6.99 -4.63 1.04
N ASP A 303 -7.89 -3.78 1.52
CA ASP A 303 -7.74 -2.35 1.51
C ASP A 303 -8.52 -1.73 2.67
N MET A 304 -8.00 -0.68 3.27
CA MET A 304 -8.48 -0.11 4.52
C MET A 304 -9.97 0.28 4.47
N ALA A 305 -10.60 0.35 5.64
CA ALA A 305 -12.01 0.66 5.79
C ALA A 305 -12.20 1.91 6.66
N HIS A 306 -13.29 2.63 6.45
CA HIS A 306 -13.58 3.83 7.24
C HIS A 306 -14.22 3.46 8.58
N ALA A 307 -13.49 3.64 9.69
CA ALA A 307 -14.07 3.60 11.02
C ALA A 307 -15.10 4.74 11.20
N THR A 308 -16.13 4.52 12.02
CA THR A 308 -17.10 5.58 12.36
C THR A 308 -16.36 6.71 13.05
N HIS A 309 -16.37 7.89 12.43
CA HIS A 309 -15.67 9.05 12.99
C HIS A 309 -16.47 9.62 14.16
N PRO A 310 -15.92 9.74 15.38
CA PRO A 310 -16.69 10.14 16.57
C PRO A 310 -17.25 11.58 16.49
N ASN A 311 -16.57 12.46 15.76
CA ASN A 311 -17.06 13.84 15.53
C ASN A 311 -17.98 13.99 14.30
N TYR A 312 -18.13 12.94 13.49
CA TYR A 312 -18.95 12.95 12.27
C TYR A 312 -19.70 11.61 12.08
N PRO A 313 -20.33 11.04 13.12
CA PRO A 313 -20.96 9.72 13.02
C PRO A 313 -22.07 9.71 11.98
N GLU A 314 -22.69 10.86 11.70
CA GLU A 314 -23.70 11.00 10.67
C GLU A 314 -23.17 10.72 9.26
N ARG A 315 -21.85 10.73 9.02
CA ARG A 315 -21.25 10.43 7.71
C ARG A 315 -21.25 8.94 7.37
N HIS A 316 -21.53 8.07 8.34
CA HIS A 316 -21.67 6.64 8.14
C HIS A 316 -23.13 6.25 7.96
N GLU A 317 -23.35 5.08 7.35
CA GLU A 317 -24.69 4.52 7.26
C GLU A 317 -25.19 4.10 8.66
N PRO A 318 -26.35 4.60 9.14
CA PRO A 318 -26.85 4.30 10.49
C PRO A 318 -26.89 2.82 10.88
N GLY A 319 -27.13 1.91 9.94
CA GLY A 319 -27.15 0.46 10.20
C GLY A 319 -25.78 -0.23 10.16
N HIS A 320 -24.73 0.47 9.72
CA HIS A 320 -23.42 -0.10 9.39
C HIS A 320 -22.28 0.74 9.99
N LEU A 321 -22.38 1.05 11.29
CA LEU A 321 -21.31 1.69 12.02
C LEU A 321 -20.12 0.73 12.20
N ILE A 322 -18.92 1.27 12.03
CA ILE A 322 -17.66 0.53 12.13
C ILE A 322 -16.89 0.96 13.37
N GLU A 323 -16.65 0.03 14.27
CA GLU A 323 -15.87 0.20 15.49
C GLU A 323 -14.39 -0.08 15.23
N VAL A 324 -13.53 0.59 16.00
CA VAL A 324 -12.10 0.33 16.05
C VAL A 324 -11.81 -0.78 17.07
N ASN A 325 -10.83 -1.63 16.81
CA ASN A 325 -10.45 -2.82 17.60
C ASN A 325 -11.53 -3.92 17.65
N ALA A 326 -12.49 -3.91 16.71
CA ALA A 326 -13.58 -4.89 16.61
C ALA A 326 -13.37 -5.92 15.48
N GLY A 327 -12.20 -5.91 14.83
CA GLY A 327 -11.83 -6.85 13.78
C GLY A 327 -12.08 -6.31 12.37
N PRO A 328 -11.73 -7.12 11.34
CA PRO A 328 -11.84 -6.73 9.94
C PRO A 328 -13.26 -6.32 9.53
N VAL A 329 -13.31 -5.54 8.47
CA VAL A 329 -14.53 -4.98 7.89
C VAL A 329 -14.71 -5.57 6.50
N LEU A 330 -15.86 -6.19 6.26
CA LEU A 330 -16.29 -6.63 4.94
C LEU A 330 -17.02 -5.48 4.23
N LYS A 331 -16.54 -5.09 3.05
CA LYS A 331 -17.03 -3.92 2.30
C LYS A 331 -18.00 -4.37 1.21
N VAL A 332 -19.25 -3.88 1.24
CA VAL A 332 -20.28 -4.22 0.25
C VAL A 332 -20.81 -2.96 -0.40
N HIS A 333 -20.98 -2.99 -1.72
CA HIS A 333 -21.60 -1.90 -2.46
C HIS A 333 -22.34 -2.41 -3.69
N PRO A 334 -23.67 -2.22 -3.81
CA PRO A 334 -24.47 -2.75 -4.92
C PRO A 334 -24.00 -2.32 -6.33
N ASN A 335 -23.45 -1.11 -6.47
CA ASN A 335 -22.89 -0.61 -7.73
C ASN A 335 -21.44 -1.06 -8.01
N LEU A 336 -20.99 -2.17 -7.43
CA LEU A 336 -19.68 -2.78 -7.68
C LEU A 336 -18.47 -1.85 -7.42
N ARG A 337 -18.60 -0.94 -6.45
CA ARG A 337 -17.46 -0.17 -5.91
C ARG A 337 -16.50 -1.05 -5.11
N TYR A 338 -17.08 -2.11 -4.55
CA TYR A 338 -16.45 -3.27 -3.96
C TYR A 338 -16.97 -4.49 -4.73
N ALA A 339 -16.12 -5.46 -5.03
CA ALA A 339 -16.46 -6.67 -5.79
C ALA A 339 -17.18 -7.73 -4.96
N THR A 340 -17.29 -7.53 -3.65
CA THR A 340 -17.94 -8.44 -2.71
C THR A 340 -19.36 -8.83 -3.14
N ASP A 341 -19.62 -10.13 -3.13
CA ASP A 341 -20.93 -10.74 -3.32
C ASP A 341 -21.21 -11.81 -2.23
N GLY A 342 -22.36 -12.48 -2.32
CA GLY A 342 -22.78 -13.46 -1.31
C GLY A 342 -21.77 -14.59 -1.07
N PRO A 343 -21.36 -15.36 -2.10
CA PRO A 343 -20.39 -16.44 -1.94
C PRO A 343 -19.02 -15.98 -1.46
N THR A 344 -18.49 -14.87 -1.99
CA THR A 344 -17.18 -14.34 -1.60
C THR A 344 -17.20 -13.82 -0.16
N ALA A 345 -18.30 -13.18 0.27
CA ALA A 345 -18.49 -12.77 1.66
C ALA A 345 -18.59 -13.96 2.63
N ALA A 346 -19.30 -15.02 2.24
CA ALA A 346 -19.39 -16.23 3.06
C ALA A 346 -18.02 -16.89 3.26
N ALA A 347 -17.17 -16.91 2.22
CA ALA A 347 -15.81 -17.44 2.33
C ALA A 347 -14.95 -16.64 3.32
N PHE A 348 -15.03 -15.31 3.30
CA PHE A 348 -14.26 -14.48 4.23
C PHE A 348 -14.82 -14.53 5.66
N GLU A 349 -16.14 -14.61 5.83
CA GLU A 349 -16.74 -14.82 7.14
C GLU A 349 -16.33 -16.17 7.75
N LEU A 350 -16.27 -17.23 6.94
CA LEU A 350 -15.74 -18.51 7.39
C LEU A 350 -14.28 -18.38 7.84
N ALA A 351 -13.43 -17.66 7.10
CA ALA A 351 -12.06 -17.39 7.51
C ALA A 351 -11.97 -16.66 8.86
N CYS A 352 -12.80 -15.63 9.07
CA CYS A 352 -12.85 -14.92 10.36
C CYS A 352 -13.26 -15.86 11.52
N ARG A 353 -14.25 -16.74 11.30
CA ARG A 353 -14.67 -17.74 12.29
C ARG A 353 -13.56 -18.77 12.57
N GLN A 354 -12.83 -19.22 11.55
CA GLN A 354 -11.69 -20.13 11.70
C GLN A 354 -10.53 -19.49 12.46
N ALA A 355 -10.33 -18.18 12.30
CA ALA A 355 -9.35 -17.38 13.04
C ALA A 355 -9.81 -16.98 14.45
N GLY A 356 -11.11 -17.10 14.75
CA GLY A 356 -11.68 -16.69 16.04
C GLY A 356 -11.75 -15.18 16.23
N VAL A 357 -11.89 -14.42 15.14
CA VAL A 357 -11.94 -12.94 15.16
C VAL A 357 -13.32 -12.42 14.75
N GLY A 358 -13.63 -11.20 15.20
CA GLY A 358 -14.85 -10.48 14.79
C GLY A 358 -14.86 -10.13 13.30
N LEU A 359 -16.04 -9.86 12.76
CA LEU A 359 -16.23 -9.36 11.41
C LEU A 359 -17.32 -8.30 11.41
N GLN A 360 -16.98 -7.11 10.92
CA GLN A 360 -17.89 -5.99 10.74
C GLN A 360 -18.35 -5.90 9.28
N ARG A 361 -19.41 -5.13 9.01
CA ARG A 361 -19.93 -4.92 7.66
C ARG A 361 -20.08 -3.46 7.37
N TYR A 362 -19.47 -3.03 6.27
CA TYR A 362 -19.55 -1.68 5.77
C TYR A 362 -20.45 -1.64 4.54
N GLU A 363 -21.47 -0.79 4.61
CA GLU A 363 -22.18 -0.29 3.45
C GLU A 363 -22.03 1.22 3.40
N HIS A 364 -21.77 1.74 2.20
CA HIS A 364 -21.67 3.18 2.00
C HIS A 364 -23.06 3.82 2.05
N ARG A 365 -23.15 5.04 2.59
CA ARG A 365 -24.37 5.83 2.49
C ARG A 365 -24.77 6.01 1.03
N ALA A 366 -26.04 5.74 0.72
CA ALA A 366 -26.53 5.78 -0.66
C ALA A 366 -26.50 7.18 -1.31
N ASP A 367 -26.42 8.25 -0.52
CA ASP A 367 -26.41 9.64 -1.00
C ASP A 367 -25.00 10.25 -1.16
N LEU A 368 -23.94 9.50 -0.83
CA LEU A 368 -22.55 9.95 -0.93
C LEU A 368 -21.80 9.22 -2.04
N PRO A 369 -20.80 9.87 -2.68
CA PRO A 369 -19.91 9.19 -3.61
C PRO A 369 -18.93 8.26 -2.86
N CYS A 370 -18.85 7.01 -3.31
CA CYS A 370 -17.91 6.02 -2.81
C CYS A 370 -16.70 5.90 -3.76
N GLY A 371 -15.50 5.77 -3.19
CA GLY A 371 -14.31 5.34 -3.91
C GLY A 371 -14.46 3.93 -4.50
N SER A 372 -13.51 3.52 -5.33
CA SER A 372 -13.35 2.14 -5.81
C SER A 372 -12.03 1.62 -5.28
N THR A 373 -11.87 0.30 -5.21
CA THR A 373 -10.62 -0.37 -4.80
C THR A 373 -9.98 -1.10 -5.99
N ILE A 374 -8.90 -1.83 -5.73
CA ILE A 374 -8.36 -2.82 -6.69
C ILE A 374 -9.34 -3.98 -6.98
N GLY A 375 -10.32 -4.25 -6.11
CA GLY A 375 -11.15 -5.45 -6.14
C GLY A 375 -11.91 -5.62 -7.45
N PRO A 376 -12.78 -4.66 -7.84
CA PRO A 376 -13.47 -4.69 -9.12
C PRO A 376 -12.52 -4.75 -10.32
N LEU A 377 -11.36 -4.10 -10.22
CA LEU A 377 -10.38 -4.01 -11.30
C LEU A 377 -9.67 -5.35 -11.53
N ALA A 378 -9.16 -5.97 -10.47
CA ALA A 378 -8.51 -7.27 -10.50
C ALA A 378 -9.51 -8.37 -10.88
N SER A 379 -10.73 -8.31 -10.34
CA SER A 379 -11.83 -9.22 -10.70
C SER A 379 -12.13 -9.14 -12.20
N ALA A 380 -12.32 -7.94 -12.75
CA ALA A 380 -12.58 -7.76 -14.18
C ALA A 380 -11.41 -8.23 -15.07
N ARG A 381 -10.16 -8.10 -14.60
CA ARG A 381 -8.98 -8.53 -15.35
C ARG A 381 -8.72 -10.02 -15.33
N THR A 382 -9.07 -10.70 -14.23
CA THR A 382 -8.73 -12.11 -14.02
C THR A 382 -9.91 -13.05 -14.12
N GLY A 383 -11.14 -12.56 -13.93
CA GLY A 383 -12.35 -13.37 -13.77
C GLY A 383 -12.42 -14.12 -12.44
N ILE A 384 -11.55 -13.79 -11.47
CA ILE A 384 -11.53 -14.44 -10.15
C ILE A 384 -12.58 -13.78 -9.24
N PRO A 385 -13.50 -14.56 -8.63
CA PRO A 385 -14.44 -14.02 -7.65
C PRO A 385 -13.69 -13.36 -6.49
N THR A 386 -14.12 -12.15 -6.13
CA THR A 386 -13.36 -11.24 -5.27
C THR A 386 -14.20 -10.72 -4.10
N VAL A 387 -13.63 -10.75 -2.89
CA VAL A 387 -14.18 -10.08 -1.69
C VAL A 387 -13.34 -8.86 -1.36
N ASP A 388 -13.96 -7.74 -1.01
CA ASP A 388 -13.29 -6.54 -0.50
C ASP A 388 -13.39 -6.47 1.02
N VAL A 389 -12.24 -6.33 1.66
CA VAL A 389 -12.08 -6.36 3.12
C VAL A 389 -11.03 -5.35 3.57
N GLY A 390 -11.12 -4.87 4.81
CA GLY A 390 -10.18 -3.88 5.35
C GLY A 390 -10.08 -3.88 6.86
N ALA A 391 -9.02 -3.29 7.41
CA ALA A 391 -9.00 -2.87 8.81
C ALA A 391 -9.58 -1.45 8.95
N PRO A 392 -10.30 -1.15 10.04
CA PRO A 392 -10.92 0.16 10.23
C PRO A 392 -9.88 1.22 10.61
N GLN A 393 -9.92 2.37 9.92
CA GLN A 393 -9.10 3.55 10.22
C GLN A 393 -9.89 4.85 10.14
N LEU A 394 -9.28 5.90 10.70
CA LEU A 394 -9.68 7.28 10.60
C LEU A 394 -8.66 8.08 9.79
N ALA A 395 -9.11 9.23 9.27
CA ALA A 395 -8.31 10.20 8.54
C ALA A 395 -7.59 9.63 7.30
N MET A 396 -8.22 8.68 6.60
CA MET A 396 -7.73 8.10 5.34
C MET A 396 -7.24 9.17 4.35
N HIS A 397 -6.08 8.93 3.72
CA HIS A 397 -5.33 9.84 2.83
C HIS A 397 -4.68 11.07 3.50
N SER A 398 -4.70 11.15 4.84
CA SER A 398 -3.91 12.14 5.60
C SER A 398 -2.43 11.79 5.55
N ALA A 399 -1.56 12.79 5.67
CA ALA A 399 -0.14 12.59 5.92
C ALA A 399 0.12 11.78 7.21
N ARG A 400 -0.86 11.71 8.12
CA ARG A 400 -0.84 10.83 9.28
C ARG A 400 -2.25 10.34 9.63
N GLU A 401 -2.38 9.02 9.70
CA GLU A 401 -3.64 8.31 9.85
C GLU A 401 -3.70 7.65 11.24
N LEU A 402 -4.86 7.06 11.56
CA LEU A 402 -5.12 6.47 12.88
C LEU A 402 -5.97 5.20 12.76
N MET A 403 -5.56 4.11 13.38
CA MET A 403 -6.32 2.85 13.44
C MET A 403 -6.29 2.22 14.82
N GLY A 404 -7.00 1.09 15.00
CA GLY A 404 -6.93 0.27 16.20
C GLY A 404 -5.66 -0.57 16.25
N ALA A 405 -4.98 -0.58 17.39
CA ALA A 405 -3.78 -1.40 17.56
C ALA A 405 -4.09 -2.90 17.53
N HIS A 406 -5.27 -3.32 18.01
CA HIS A 406 -5.69 -4.73 18.03
C HIS A 406 -6.19 -5.22 16.68
N ASP A 407 -6.66 -4.31 15.80
CA ASP A 407 -7.12 -4.68 14.46
C ASP A 407 -5.99 -5.26 13.60
N VAL A 408 -4.73 -4.88 13.85
CA VAL A 408 -3.57 -5.37 13.08
C VAL A 408 -3.46 -6.90 13.17
N ALA A 409 -3.48 -7.43 14.39
CA ALA A 409 -3.36 -8.87 14.62
C ALA A 409 -4.62 -9.62 14.15
N ALA A 410 -5.81 -9.06 14.46
CA ALA A 410 -7.08 -9.68 14.07
C ALA A 410 -7.24 -9.74 12.54
N TYR A 411 -6.83 -8.69 11.83
CA TYR A 411 -6.93 -8.63 10.38
C TYR A 411 -5.97 -9.60 9.71
N SER A 412 -4.70 -9.65 10.14
CA SER A 412 -3.73 -10.61 9.61
C SER A 412 -4.16 -12.06 9.86
N ALA A 413 -4.72 -12.38 11.04
CA ALA A 413 -5.24 -13.71 11.33
C ALA A 413 -6.40 -14.12 10.40
N ALA A 414 -7.32 -13.19 10.09
CA ALA A 414 -8.38 -13.44 9.12
C ALA A 414 -7.83 -13.68 7.70
N LEU A 415 -6.85 -12.89 7.27
CA LEU A 415 -6.18 -13.05 5.97
C LEU A 415 -5.42 -14.38 5.90
N GLN A 416 -4.76 -14.81 6.97
CA GLN A 416 -4.08 -16.11 7.05
C GLN A 416 -5.08 -17.26 6.88
N ALA A 417 -6.19 -17.22 7.62
CA ALA A 417 -7.25 -18.22 7.49
C ALA A 417 -7.91 -18.22 6.09
N PHE A 418 -7.98 -17.05 5.43
CA PHE A 418 -8.44 -16.96 4.05
C PHE A 418 -7.46 -17.60 3.06
N LEU A 419 -6.15 -17.38 3.25
CA LEU A 419 -5.08 -17.95 2.42
C LEU A 419 -4.96 -19.48 2.56
N SER A 420 -5.17 -20.00 3.77
CA SER A 420 -5.11 -21.43 4.09
C SER A 420 -6.33 -21.87 4.91
N PRO A 421 -7.52 -22.01 4.29
CA PRO A 421 -8.73 -22.41 4.99
C PRO A 421 -8.62 -23.85 5.49
N ARG A 422 -9.15 -24.12 6.69
CA ARG A 422 -9.13 -25.44 7.36
C ARG A 422 -10.31 -26.32 7.02
#